data_AF-A0A926Z4F0-F1
#
_entry.id   AF-A0A926Z4F0-F1
#
_cell.length_a   1.000
_cell.length_b   1.000
_cell.length_c   1.000
_cell.angle_alpha   90.00
_cell.angle_beta   90.00
_cell.angle_gamma   90.00
#
_symmetry.space_group_name_H-M   'P 1'
#
loop_
_entity.id
_entity.type
_entity.pdbx_description
1 polymer ?
#
loop_
_entity_poly.entity_id
_entity_poly.type
_entity_poly.pdbx_seq_one_letter_code
_entity_poly.pdbx_strand_id
1 'polypeptide(L)'
;MPRGGKREGAGNRYKWNHGKTKVIRVPEAIADRVLEVAKIIDNGLSLDNVTQSKTIDLTGISVKHSNRGMFVYLKDLLNAGYKIRPLVVIDRLRKDIDLGLY
;
A
#
# COMPACT_ATOMS: atom_id res chain seq x y z
N MET A 1 38.81 28.12 30.19
CA MET A 1 37.61 28.04 29.32
C MET A 1 36.62 27.07 29.94
N PRO A 2 35.40 27.48 30.34
CA PRO A 2 34.42 26.55 30.90
C PRO A 2 33.65 25.84 29.77
N ARG A 3 33.59 24.50 29.83
CA ARG A 3 32.77 23.67 28.94
C ARG A 3 31.31 23.77 29.36
N GLY A 4 30.42 24.08 28.41
CA GLY A 4 28.99 24.32 28.66
C GLY A 4 28.32 23.19 29.43
N GLY A 5 27.69 23.54 30.55
CA GLY A 5 26.95 22.60 31.40
C GLY A 5 25.62 22.19 30.78
N LYS A 6 25.31 20.89 30.86
CA LYS A 6 23.98 20.33 30.56
C LYS A 6 22.95 21.00 31.47
N ARG A 7 21.98 21.70 30.89
CA ARG A 7 20.82 22.25 31.60
C ARG A 7 19.65 21.27 31.46
N GLU A 8 18.86 21.10 32.50
CA GLU A 8 17.59 20.37 32.39
C GLU A 8 16.68 21.11 31.39
N GLY A 9 16.29 20.43 30.31
CA GLY A 9 15.59 21.03 29.17
C GLY A 9 16.48 21.47 28.00
N ALA A 10 17.81 21.38 28.10
CA ALA A 10 18.73 21.57 26.97
C ALA A 10 18.79 20.31 26.09
N GLY A 11 17.66 20.01 25.47
CA GLY A 11 17.50 19.01 24.43
C GLY A 11 16.33 19.46 23.59
N ASN A 12 16.57 19.78 22.32
CA ASN A 12 15.50 20.15 21.41
C ASN A 12 14.49 18.99 21.42
N ARG A 13 13.20 19.25 21.69
CA ARG A 13 12.18 18.20 21.73
C ARG A 13 12.25 17.41 20.43
N TYR A 14 12.18 16.09 20.51
CA TYR A 14 12.13 15.25 19.33
C TYR A 14 10.99 15.75 18.44
N LYS A 15 11.32 16.20 17.22
CA LYS A 15 10.35 16.77 16.26
C LYS A 15 9.33 15.74 15.75
N TRP A 16 9.58 14.46 16.04
CA TRP A 16 8.77 13.33 15.62
C TRP A 16 7.82 12.94 16.76
N ASN A 17 6.55 12.75 16.46
CA ASN A 17 5.51 12.36 17.41
C ASN A 17 5.81 11.01 18.08
N HIS A 18 6.45 10.09 17.36
CA HIS A 18 6.88 8.79 17.89
C HIS A 18 8.16 8.87 18.75
N GLY A 19 8.76 10.06 18.87
CA GLY A 19 9.85 10.39 19.78
C GLY A 19 11.22 9.81 19.41
N LYS A 20 11.33 8.49 19.24
CA LYS A 20 12.61 7.82 18.98
C LYS A 20 12.87 7.69 17.48
N THR A 21 14.04 8.14 17.03
CA THR A 21 14.51 8.00 15.64
C THR A 21 15.80 7.18 15.57
N LYS A 22 16.01 6.46 14.47
CA LYS A 22 17.26 5.76 14.16
C LYS A 22 17.78 6.20 12.80
N VAL A 23 19.09 6.42 12.69
CA VAL A 23 19.73 6.76 11.42
C VAL A 23 19.89 5.49 10.57
N ILE A 24 19.48 5.56 9.32
CA ILE A 24 19.66 4.53 8.30
C ILE A 24 20.38 5.12 7.09
N ARG A 25 21.11 4.29 6.34
CA ARG A 25 21.70 4.68 5.05
C ARG A 25 20.85 4.09 3.93
N VAL A 26 20.47 4.93 2.98
CA VAL A 26 19.64 4.54 1.82
C VAL A 26 20.21 5.21 0.57
N PRO A 27 19.99 4.64 -0.64
CA PRO A 27 20.30 5.32 -1.89
C PRO A 27 19.59 6.68 -1.98
N GLU A 28 20.27 7.67 -2.56
CA GLU A 28 19.74 9.02 -2.71
C GLU A 28 18.41 9.05 -3.49
N ALA A 29 18.31 8.19 -4.52
CA ALA A 29 17.11 8.05 -5.34
C ALA A 29 15.82 7.68 -4.56
N ILE A 30 15.94 7.14 -3.34
CA ILE A 30 14.77 6.76 -2.52
C ILE A 30 14.66 7.57 -1.22
N ALA A 31 15.61 8.47 -0.94
CA ALA A 31 15.71 9.17 0.34
C ALA A 31 14.46 10.00 0.63
N ASP A 32 14.00 10.78 -0.35
CA ASP A 32 12.81 11.63 -0.21
C ASP A 32 11.55 10.79 0.04
N ARG A 33 11.41 9.66 -0.66
CA ARG A 33 10.25 8.78 -0.51
C ARG A 33 10.20 8.12 0.86
N VAL A 34 11.35 7.70 1.40
CA VAL A 34 11.45 7.16 2.76
C VAL A 34 11.07 8.23 3.79
N LEU A 35 11.49 9.47 3.57
CA LEU A 35 11.18 10.59 4.46
C LEU A 35 9.68 10.94 4.45
N GLU A 36 9.03 10.93 3.29
CA GLU A 36 7.58 11.09 3.17
C GLU A 36 6.82 10.01 3.94
N VAL A 37 7.18 8.74 3.72
CA VAL A 37 6.56 7.60 4.41
C VAL A 37 6.74 7.72 5.93
N ALA A 38 7.94 8.09 6.38
CA ALA A 38 8.22 8.30 7.79
C ALA A 38 7.32 9.38 8.40
N LYS A 39 7.08 10.50 7.70
CA LYS A 39 6.18 11.57 8.15
C LYS A 39 4.71 11.13 8.22
N ILE A 40 4.26 10.35 7.25
CA ILE A 40 2.88 9.84 7.21
C ILE A 40 2.63 8.95 8.44
N ILE A 41 3.53 8.00 8.69
CA ILE A 41 3.48 7.14 9.86
C ILE A 41 3.55 7.98 11.13
N ASP A 42 4.44 8.98 11.17
CA ASP A 42 4.60 9.82 12.34
C ASP A 42 3.35 10.64 12.69
N ASN A 43 2.54 10.99 11.69
CA ASN A 43 1.25 11.66 11.88
C ASN A 43 0.10 10.70 12.23
N GLY A 44 0.37 9.40 12.41
CA GLY A 44 -0.64 8.39 12.73
C GLY A 44 -1.51 7.96 11.54
N LEU A 45 -1.10 8.29 10.30
CA LEU A 45 -1.80 7.86 9.10
C LEU A 45 -1.33 6.46 8.70
N SER A 46 -2.28 5.55 8.52
CA SER A 46 -2.00 4.22 7.98
C SER A 46 -1.80 4.32 6.46
N LEU A 47 -0.64 3.87 5.99
CA LEU A 47 -0.44 3.59 4.58
C LEU A 47 -1.12 2.26 4.27
N ASP A 48 -2.27 2.31 3.59
CA ASP A 48 -2.86 1.11 3.01
C ASP A 48 -1.87 0.51 2.03
N ASN A 49 -1.21 -0.57 2.44
CA ASN A 49 -0.24 -1.30 1.64
C ASN A 49 -0.93 -1.83 0.37
N VAL A 50 -0.77 -1.11 -0.74
CA VAL A 50 -1.23 -1.52 -2.09
C VAL A 50 -0.45 -2.76 -2.59
N THR A 51 0.60 -3.16 -1.88
CA THR A 51 1.50 -4.29 -2.21
C THR A 51 1.15 -5.60 -1.51
N GLN A 52 -0.06 -5.76 -0.95
CA GLN A 52 -0.54 -7.12 -0.79
C GLN A 52 -0.91 -7.63 -2.17
N SER A 53 -0.09 -8.52 -2.73
CA SER A 53 -0.47 -9.39 -3.83
C SER A 53 -1.86 -9.92 -3.50
N LYS A 54 -2.89 -9.40 -4.17
CA LYS A 54 -4.27 -9.81 -3.95
C LYS A 54 -4.43 -11.20 -4.56
N THR A 55 -3.89 -12.21 -3.90
CA THR A 55 -4.28 -13.58 -4.15
C THR A 55 -5.75 -13.66 -3.77
N ILE A 56 -6.60 -13.70 -4.79
CA ILE A 56 -8.02 -13.91 -4.61
C ILE A 56 -8.17 -15.37 -4.25
N ASP A 57 -8.65 -15.65 -3.05
CA ASP A 57 -8.92 -17.01 -2.64
C ASP A 57 -10.21 -17.48 -3.33
N LEU A 58 -10.05 -18.36 -4.32
CA LEU A 58 -11.15 -18.92 -5.08
C LEU A 58 -11.60 -20.28 -4.52
N THR A 59 -11.18 -20.66 -3.30
CA THR A 59 -11.67 -21.90 -2.68
C THR A 59 -13.19 -21.90 -2.59
N GLY A 60 -13.81 -22.94 -3.15
CA GLY A 60 -15.26 -23.10 -3.19
C GLY A 60 -15.97 -22.41 -4.37
N ILE A 61 -15.26 -21.67 -5.23
CA ILE A 61 -15.83 -21.07 -6.44
C ILE A 61 -15.58 -21.98 -7.64
N SER A 62 -16.61 -22.23 -8.45
CA SER A 62 -16.48 -23.05 -9.66
C SER A 62 -15.73 -22.27 -10.75
N VAL A 63 -14.42 -22.51 -10.86
CA VAL A 63 -13.62 -22.01 -11.98
C VAL A 63 -13.98 -22.80 -13.23
N LYS A 64 -14.30 -22.10 -14.31
CA LYS A 64 -14.62 -22.66 -15.62
C LYS A 64 -13.50 -22.37 -16.60
N HIS A 65 -13.29 -23.30 -17.51
CA HIS A 65 -12.31 -23.16 -18.58
C HIS A 65 -13.04 -22.88 -19.89
N SER A 66 -12.58 -21.87 -20.61
CA SER A 66 -12.92 -21.61 -22.00
C SER A 66 -11.64 -21.68 -22.83
N ASN A 67 -11.79 -21.74 -24.15
CA ASN A 67 -10.65 -21.69 -25.08
C ASN A 67 -9.83 -20.40 -24.94
N ARG A 68 -10.40 -19.36 -24.31
CA ARG A 68 -9.76 -18.06 -24.02
C ARG A 68 -9.16 -17.94 -22.62
N GLY A 69 -9.23 -19.00 -21.81
CA GLY A 69 -8.69 -19.02 -20.45
C GLY A 69 -9.70 -19.36 -19.36
N MET A 70 -9.27 -19.18 -18.11
CA MET A 70 -10.07 -19.44 -16.92
C MET A 70 -10.98 -18.26 -16.60
N PHE A 71 -12.23 -18.55 -16.26
CA PHE A 71 -13.20 -17.53 -15.82
C PHE A 71 -14.04 -18.04 -14.66
N VAL A 72 -14.59 -17.10 -13.90
CA VAL A 72 -15.54 -17.34 -12.80
C VAL A 72 -16.77 -16.49 -13.02
N TYR A 73 -17.93 -16.96 -12.57
CA TYR A 73 -19.13 -16.14 -12.64
C TYR A 73 -19.13 -15.07 -11.55
N LEU A 74 -19.56 -13.86 -11.91
CA LEU A 74 -19.75 -12.75 -10.98
C LEU A 74 -20.69 -13.12 -9.82
N LYS A 75 -21.75 -13.89 -10.10
CA LYS A 75 -22.67 -14.38 -9.06
C LYS A 75 -21.97 -15.22 -7.98
N ASP A 76 -20.97 -16.02 -8.38
CA ASP A 76 -20.28 -16.92 -7.46
C ASP A 76 -19.32 -16.12 -6.56
N LEU A 77 -18.68 -15.09 -7.12
CA LEU A 77 -17.89 -14.13 -6.34
C LEU A 77 -18.76 -13.36 -5.34
N LEU A 78 -19.94 -12.91 -5.74
CA LEU A 78 -20.86 -12.21 -4.85
C LEU A 78 -21.36 -13.13 -3.72
N ASN A 79 -21.68 -14.39 -4.03
CA ASN A 79 -22.08 -15.39 -3.04
C ASN A 79 -20.96 -15.72 -2.04
N ALA A 80 -19.70 -15.69 -2.49
CA ALA A 80 -18.53 -15.83 -1.63
C ALA A 80 -18.23 -14.57 -0.79
N GLY A 81 -19.04 -13.51 -0.89
CA GLY A 81 -18.90 -12.29 -0.08
C GLY A 81 -17.95 -11.25 -0.65
N TYR A 82 -17.49 -11.40 -1.90
CA TYR A 82 -16.64 -10.39 -2.54
C TYR A 82 -17.42 -9.12 -2.88
N LYS A 83 -16.86 -7.96 -2.51
CA LYS A 83 -17.40 -6.65 -2.90
C LYS A 83 -16.86 -6.24 -4.27
N ILE A 84 -17.76 -6.19 -5.25
CA ILE A 84 -17.42 -5.79 -6.62
C ILE A 84 -17.78 -4.32 -6.82
N ARG A 85 -16.87 -3.55 -7.43
CA ARG A 85 -17.09 -2.15 -7.81
C ARG A 85 -17.24 -2.05 -9.33
N PRO A 86 -18.47 -1.98 -9.88
CA PRO A 86 -18.70 -2.12 -11.32
C PRO A 86 -17.92 -1.10 -12.17
N LEU A 87 -17.89 0.17 -11.76
CA LEU A 87 -17.20 1.24 -12.49
C LEU A 87 -15.71 0.94 -12.67
N VAL A 88 -15.04 0.47 -11.61
CA VAL A 88 -13.61 0.13 -11.66
C VAL A 88 -13.33 -1.07 -12.56
N VAL A 89 -14.24 -2.04 -12.61
CA VAL A 89 -14.12 -3.21 -13.48
C VAL A 89 -14.26 -2.78 -14.94
N ILE A 90 -15.24 -1.93 -15.25
CA ILE A 90 -15.47 -1.41 -16.60
C ILE A 90 -14.26 -0.59 -17.08
N ASP A 91 -13.74 0.31 -16.24
CA ASP A 91 -12.59 1.14 -16.59
C ASP A 91 -11.34 0.30 -16.89
N ARG A 92 -11.14 -0.83 -16.18
CA ARG A 92 -10.06 -1.76 -16.46
C ARG A 92 -10.28 -2.53 -17.76
N LEU A 93 -11.47 -3.05 -17.98
CA LEU A 93 -11.81 -3.76 -19.22
C LEU A 93 -11.64 -2.88 -20.45
N ARG A 94 -12.03 -1.61 -20.37
CA ARG A 94 -11.81 -0.64 -21.46
C ARG A 94 -10.33 -0.47 -21.77
N LYS A 95 -9.49 -0.29 -20.75
CA LYS A 95 -8.03 -0.19 -20.94
C LYS A 95 -7.45 -1.42 -21.60
N ASP A 96 -7.88 -2.62 -21.20
CA ASP A 96 -7.37 -3.87 -21.78
C ASP A 96 -7.79 -4.03 -23.26
N ILE A 97 -9.01 -3.59 -23.61
CA ILE A 97 -9.49 -3.54 -25.01
C ILE A 97 -8.68 -2.51 -25.81
N ASP A 98 -8.46 -1.31 -25.28
CA ASP A 98 -7.71 -0.25 -25.94
C ASP A 98 -6.23 -0.62 -26.14
N LEU A 99 -5.67 -1.45 -25.25
CA LEU A 99 -4.32 -2.00 -25.34
C LEU A 99 -4.22 -3.25 -26.24
N GLY A 100 -5.33 -3.74 -26.78
CA GLY A 100 -5.36 -4.91 -27.67
C GLY A 100 -5.00 -6.23 -26.98
N LEU A 101 -5.24 -6.34 -25.68
CA LEU A 101 -4.91 -7.53 -24.88
C LEU A 101 -6.02 -8.62 -24.89
N TYR A 102 -6.91 -8.60 -25.89
CA TYR A 102 -8.09 -9.45 -26.01
C TYR A 102 -8.15 -10.23 -27.32
#